data_AF-A0A951AEL2-F1
#
_entry.id   AF-A0A951AEL2-F1
#
_cell.length_a   1.000
_cell.length_b   1.000
_cell.length_c   1.000
_cell.angle_alpha   90.00
_cell.angle_beta   90.00
_cell.angle_gamma   90.00
#
_symmetry.space_group_name_H-M   'P 1'
#
loop_
_entity.id
_entity.type
_entity.pdbx_description
1 polymer ?
#
loop_
_entity_poly.entity_id
_entity_poly.type
_entity_poly.pdbx_seq_one_letter_code
_entity_poly.pdbx_strand_id
1 'polypeptide(L)' 'MHVNPFKPPIRGRDVVVYKKNKAVLIKQFVGWEGDALVLRQLNPARELKVPRDEVGDCHLIVGVNQDG' A
#
# COMPACT_ATOMS: atom_id res chain seq x y z
N MET A 1 5.88 -3.92 -13.21
CA MET A 1 5.79 -3.62 -11.77
C MET A 1 6.26 -4.84 -10.99
N HIS A 2 7.25 -4.69 -10.12
CA HIS A 2 7.84 -5.77 -9.34
C HIS A 2 7.49 -5.58 -7.86
N VAL A 3 6.87 -6.61 -7.27
CA VAL A 3 6.44 -6.64 -5.87
C VAL A 3 7.26 -7.69 -5.14
N ASN A 4 7.73 -7.38 -3.93
CA ASN A 4 8.40 -8.35 -3.07
C ASN A 4 7.49 -8.69 -1.87
N PRO A 5 6.92 -9.89 -1.82
CA PRO A 5 5.97 -10.26 -0.75
C PRO A 5 6.64 -10.49 0.61
N PHE A 6 7.97 -10.71 0.63
CA PHE A 6 8.73 -11.01 1.85
C PHE A 6 9.38 -9.77 2.48
N LYS A 7 9.42 -8.64 1.75
CA LYS A 7 9.92 -7.39 2.31
C LYS A 7 8.79 -6.63 3.00
N PRO A 8 8.98 -6.23 4.27
CA PRO A 8 7.97 -5.43 4.96
C PRO A 8 7.77 -4.09 4.24
N PRO A 9 6.55 -3.53 4.28
CA PRO A 9 6.28 -2.16 3.84
C PRO A 9 7.24 -1.13 4.45
N ILE A 10 7.75 -0.21 3.64
CA ILE A 10 8.68 0.85 4.06
C ILE A 10 7.98 2.19 3.95
N ARG A 11 8.06 3.02 5.01
CA ARG A 11 7.42 4.34 5.02
C ARG A 11 7.90 5.19 3.85
N GLY A 12 6.97 5.90 3.21
CA GLY A 12 7.24 6.73 2.03
C GLY A 12 7.46 5.94 0.74
N ARG A 13 7.34 4.61 0.74
CA ARG A 13 7.44 3.79 -0.47
C ARG A 13 6.06 3.30 -0.90
N ASP A 14 5.92 3.07 -2.20
CA ASP A 14 4.67 2.51 -2.73
C ASP A 14 4.50 1.05 -2.32
N VAL A 15 3.26 0.71 -2.01
CA VAL A 15 2.83 -0.64 -1.65
C VAL A 15 1.61 -1.04 -2.48
N VAL A 16 1.49 -2.35 -2.69
CA VAL A 16 0.23 -2.97 -3.10
C VAL A 16 -0.48 -3.44 -1.84
N VAL A 17 -1.74 -3.05 -1.69
CA VAL A 17 -2.62 -3.50 -0.61
C VAL A 17 -3.75 -4.31 -1.20
N TYR A 18 -3.83 -5.58 -0.83
CA TYR A 18 -4.96 -6.44 -1.11
C TYR A 18 -5.95 -6.32 0.03
N LYS A 19 -7.17 -5.84 -0.24
CA LYS A 19 -8.25 -5.83 0.74
C LYS A 19 -8.98 -7.17 0.73
N LYS A 20 -9.59 -7.53 1.87
CA LYS A 20 -10.37 -8.78 1.98
C LYS A 20 -11.55 -8.84 1.00
N ASN A 21 -12.13 -7.69 0.66
CA ASN A 21 -13.20 -7.55 -0.34
C ASN A 21 -12.70 -7.66 -1.80
N LYS A 22 -11.47 -8.12 -2.02
CA LYS A 22 -10.82 -8.28 -3.33
C LYS A 22 -10.46 -6.98 -4.05
N ALA A 23 -10.67 -5.81 -3.44
CA ALA A 23 -10.14 -4.56 -3.98
C ALA A 23 -8.61 -4.51 -3.80
N VAL A 24 -7.91 -3.94 -4.79
CA VAL A 24 -6.45 -3.76 -4.76
C VAL A 24 -6.13 -2.28 -4.84
N LEU A 25 -5.28 -1.79 -3.93
CA LEU A 25 -4.85 -0.40 -3.89
C LEU A 25 -3.33 -0.31 -4.12
N ILE A 26 -2.92 0.63 -4.97
CA ILE A 26 -1.53 1.09 -5.06
C ILE A 26 -1.48 2.49 -4.48
N LYS A 27 -0.74 2.65 -3.38
CA LYS A 27 -0.61 3.90 -2.62
C LYS A 27 0.75 3.94 -1.92
N GLN A 28 1.15 5.12 -1.44
CA GLN A 28 2.35 5.25 -0.63
C GLN A 28 2.06 4.83 0.81
N PHE A 29 2.89 3.94 1.38
CA PHE A 29 2.74 3.48 2.76
C PHE A 29 3.19 4.57 3.74
N VAL A 30 2.29 4.98 4.64
CA VAL A 30 2.62 5.93 5.72
C VAL A 30 2.96 5.18 7.00
N GLY A 31 2.15 4.17 7.35
CA GLY A 31 2.36 3.36 8.53
C GLY A 31 1.07 2.71 9.05
N TRP A 32 1.15 2.16 10.25
CA TRP A 32 -0.01 1.75 11.04
C TRP A 32 -0.26 2.78 12.13
N GLU A 33 -1.51 3.17 12.34
CA GLU A 33 -1.98 4.03 13.42
C GLU A 33 -3.10 3.31 14.15
N GLY A 34 -2.79 2.74 15.32
CA GLY A 34 -3.70 1.83 16.02
C GLY A 34 -4.12 0.66 15.11
N ASP A 35 -5.42 0.56 14.86
CA ASP A 35 -6.01 -0.50 14.03
C ASP A 35 -6.29 -0.07 12.59
N ALA A 36 -5.58 0.95 12.08
CA ALA A 36 -5.72 1.42 10.71
C ALA A 36 -4.37 1.45 9.97
N LEU A 37 -4.38 0.93 8.74
CA LEU A 37 -3.33 1.12 7.75
C LEU A 37 -3.50 2.50 7.13
N VAL A 38 -2.49 3.36 7.32
CA VAL A 38 -2.47 4.71 6.76
C VAL A 38 -1.70 4.69 5.43
N LEU A 39 -2.38 5.16 4.39
CA LEU A 39 -1.85 5.25 3.03
C LEU A 39 -1.99 6.68 2.53
N ARG A 40 -1.03 7.12 1.72
CA ARG A 40 -1.11 8.41 1.02
C ARG A 40 -1.45 8.18 -0.44
N GLN A 41 -2.53 8.81 -0.88
CA GLN A 41 -2.88 8.96 -2.29
C GLN A 41 -2.25 10.24 -2.82
N LEU A 42 -1.55 10.14 -3.95
CA LEU A 42 -0.87 11.30 -4.55
C LEU A 42 -1.78 12.12 -5.46
N ASN A 43 -2.84 11.52 -6.02
CA ASN A 43 -3.78 12.21 -6.92
C ASN A 43 -5.23 11.72 -6.76
N PRO A 44 -6.19 12.59 -6.36
CA PRO A 44 -5.92 13.83 -5.62
C PRO A 44 -5.15 13.52 -4.33
N ALA A 45 -4.34 14.48 -3.88
CA ALA A 45 -3.52 14.34 -2.69
C ALA A 45 -4.40 14.23 -1.44
N ARG A 46 -4.37 13.06 -0.77
CA ARG A 46 -5.08 12.82 0.50
C ARG A 46 -4.53 11.62 1.23
N GLU A 47 -4.81 11.54 2.52
CA GLU A 47 -4.60 10.33 3.30
C GLU A 47 -5.84 9.43 3.26
N LEU A 48 -5.60 8.13 3.32
CA LEU A 48 -6.60 7.09 3.39
C LEU A 48 -6.28 6.23 4.62
N LYS A 49 -7.30 5.97 5.44
CA LYS A 49 -7.22 5.01 6.54
C LYS A 49 -8.00 3.76 6.15
N VAL A 50 -7.33 2.62 6.11
CA VAL A 50 -7.96 1.31 5.86
C VAL A 50 -7.96 0.54 7.17
N PRO A 51 -9.12 0.14 7.72
CA PRO A 51 -9.19 -0.69 8.91
C PRO A 51 -8.35 -1.97 8.77
N ARG A 52 -7.66 -2.38 9.83
CA ARG A 52 -6.73 -3.53 9.82
C ARG A 52 -7.44 -4.82 9.45
N ASP A 53 -8.67 -4.99 9.92
CA ASP A 53 -9.53 -6.12 9.62
C ASP A 53 -9.98 -6.17 8.16
N GLU A 54 -9.91 -5.06 7.41
CA GLU A 54 -10.16 -5.03 5.97
C GLU A 54 -8.90 -5.32 5.12
N VAL A 55 -7.70 -5.22 5.72
CA VAL A 55 -6.44 -5.52 5.04
C VAL A 55 -6.27 -7.04 4.95
N GLY A 56 -6.13 -7.55 3.73
CA GLY A 56 -5.69 -8.92 3.47
C GLY A 56 -4.18 -9.02 3.50
N ASP A 57 -3.51 -8.31 2.59
CA ASP A 57 -2.05 -8.28 2.48
C ASP A 57 -1.53 -6.89 2.10
N CYS A 58 -0.28 -6.61 2.47
CA CYS A 58 0.42 -5.37 2.10
C CYS A 58 1.86 -5.68 1.73
N HIS A 59 2.23 -5.42 0.47
CA HIS A 59 3.55 -5.77 -0.07
C HIS A 59 4.26 -4.58 -0.69
N LEU A 60 5.58 -4.53 -0.47
CA LEU A 60 6.44 -3.47 -0.98
C LEU A 60 6.61 -3.58 -2.51
N ILE A 61 6.48 -2.44 -3.19
CA ILE A 61 6.83 -2.31 -4.60
C ILE A 61 8.34 -2.02 -4.67
N VAL A 62 9.09 -2.94 -5.28
CA VAL A 62 10.56 -2.87 -5.34
C VAL A 62 11.09 -2.35 -6.67
N GLY A 63 10.24 -2.25 -7.69
CA GLY A 63 10.60 -1.64 -8.96
C GLY A 63 9.39 -1.42 -9.86
N VAL A 64 9.47 -0.39 -10.69
CA VAL A 64 8.55 -0.18 -11.80
C VAL A 64 9.42 -0.16 -13.06
N ASN A 65 9.25 -1.16 -13.93
CA ASN A 65 9.71 -1.00 -15.30
C ASN A 65 8.64 -0.18 -15.99
N GLN A 66 9.03 1.01 -16.41
CA GLN A 66 8.22 1.87 -17.27
C GLN A 66 9.01 1.93 -18.57
N ASP A 67 8.76 0.96 -19.46
CA ASP A 67 9.15 1.14 -20.86
C ASP A 67 8.25 2.24 -21.40
N GLY A 68 8.87 3.39 -21.69
CA GLY A 68 8.22 4.58 -22.25
C GLY A 68 8.06 4.47 -23.75
#